data_AF-A0A2X2X0G8-F1
#
_entry.id   AF-A0A2X2X0G8-F1
#
_cell.length_a   1.000
_cell.length_b   1.000
_cell.length_c   1.000
_cell.angle_alpha   90.00
_cell.angle_beta   90.00
_cell.angle_gamma   90.00
#
_symmetry.space_group_name_H-M   'P 1'
#
loop_
_entity.id
_entity.type
_entity.pdbx_description
1 polymer ?
#
loop_
_entity_poly.entity_id
_entity_poly.type
_entity_poly.pdbx_seq_one_letter_code
_entity_poly.pdbx_strand_id
1 'polypeptide(L)'
;MKINIKKKTVILWSIAIIAVILLPDSEMYYQRYKLRSEKLPEQYKSYTTLDSLKDNDYQIIKLSRGIHEPVIQENDSTIVIITKRDHDSEKEGANNTYTWYKINLKGQITDSLQYQYNTENGIHNYQTFNDYIVDVDQNTYSNWLKDGDTTHYPYKNIDDAKIFSVAETENIIANRDYMYDDIIHSESPGNEYKYKLTVLKDNVWNYFYAEKDWHGYPKNTPNKKAIDFSNAGYEVDKSTGLIQRDHTQKEVWNARTFWSLKNLSWGTGNGSGRNGWTGTSYFSIKMPKKTLHYKQDAFIEHPDNYVRDPFSFFVYQPKNGNYMLLIDEERQLYYLIRPKKL
;
A
#
# COMPACT_ATOMS: atom_id res chain seq x y z
N MET A 1 21.57 65.33 -34.36
CA MET A 1 20.37 64.62 -33.86
C MET A 1 20.52 64.44 -32.35
N LYS A 2 19.92 65.33 -31.53
CA LYS A 2 20.03 65.27 -30.06
C LYS A 2 19.11 64.18 -29.52
N ILE A 3 19.68 63.04 -29.16
CA ILE A 3 18.93 61.92 -28.62
C ILE A 3 18.52 62.27 -27.17
N ASN A 4 17.21 62.34 -26.91
CA ASN A 4 16.66 62.84 -25.65
C ASN A 4 16.87 61.82 -24.51
N ILE A 5 17.83 62.10 -23.64
CA ILE A 5 18.29 61.21 -22.55
C ILE A 5 17.14 60.81 -21.61
N LYS A 6 16.18 61.70 -21.34
CA LYS A 6 15.02 61.40 -20.48
C LYS A 6 14.14 60.27 -21.03
N LYS A 7 13.94 60.23 -22.35
CA LYS A 7 13.17 59.14 -23.00
C LYS A 7 13.92 57.81 -22.91
N LYS A 8 15.25 57.81 -23.02
CA LYS A 8 16.09 56.61 -22.85
C LYS A 8 15.99 56.06 -21.44
N THR A 9 16.10 56.92 -20.42
CA THR A 9 16.03 56.51 -19.01
C THR A 9 14.68 55.89 -18.67
N VAL A 10 13.57 56.46 -19.15
CA VAL A 10 12.22 55.89 -18.95
C VAL A 10 12.09 54.52 -19.62
N ILE A 11 12.55 54.38 -20.87
CA ILE A 11 12.53 53.09 -21.58
C ILE A 11 13.37 52.04 -20.84
N LEU A 12 14.55 52.43 -20.33
CA LEU A 12 15.44 51.52 -19.61
C LEU A 12 14.81 51.03 -18.29
N TRP A 13 14.16 51.92 -17.54
CA TRP A 13 13.44 51.56 -16.32
C TRP A 13 12.22 50.68 -16.59
N SER A 14 11.49 50.93 -17.68
CA SER A 14 10.39 50.04 -18.10
C SER A 14 10.91 48.63 -18.44
N ILE A 15 12.03 48.53 -19.17
CA ILE A 15 12.67 47.23 -19.46
C ILE A 15 13.14 46.55 -18.17
N ALA A 16 13.74 47.30 -17.24
CA ALA A 16 14.19 46.74 -15.96
C ALA A 16 13.02 46.21 -15.12
N ILE A 17 11.90 46.93 -15.06
CA ILE A 17 10.69 46.48 -14.35
C ILE A 17 10.11 45.23 -15.02
N ILE A 18 9.99 45.20 -16.35
CA ILE A 18 9.52 44.02 -17.08
C ILE A 18 10.45 42.83 -16.85
N ALA A 19 11.78 43.05 -16.88
CA ALA A 19 12.75 42.01 -16.58
C ALA A 19 12.59 41.49 -15.16
N VAL A 20 12.44 42.35 -14.15
CA VAL A 20 12.19 41.92 -12.77
C VAL A 20 10.88 41.13 -12.65
N ILE A 21 9.83 41.48 -13.39
CA ILE A 21 8.56 40.72 -13.37
C ILE A 21 8.68 39.36 -14.05
N LEU A 22 9.36 39.27 -15.20
CA LEU A 22 9.44 38.04 -16.00
C LEU A 22 10.58 37.09 -15.61
N LEU A 23 11.67 37.60 -15.03
CA LEU A 23 12.84 36.80 -14.66
C LEU A 23 12.52 35.62 -13.73
N PRO A 24 11.70 35.78 -12.66
CA PRO A 24 11.31 34.68 -11.80
C PRO A 24 10.76 33.50 -12.58
N ASP A 25 9.91 33.80 -13.55
CA ASP A 25 9.16 32.81 -14.32
C ASP A 25 9.88 32.39 -15.62
N SER A 26 11.08 32.92 -15.90
CA SER A 26 11.81 32.64 -17.14
C SER A 26 12.09 31.15 -17.32
N GLU A 27 12.45 30.45 -16.24
CA GLU A 27 12.63 28.99 -16.23
C GLU A 27 11.30 28.29 -16.53
N MET A 28 10.19 28.70 -15.89
CA MET A 28 8.87 28.14 -16.17
C MET A 28 8.49 28.32 -17.65
N TYR A 29 8.70 29.49 -18.23
CA TYR A 29 8.41 29.75 -19.64
C TYR A 29 9.30 28.92 -20.57
N TYR A 30 10.59 28.83 -20.28
CA TYR A 30 11.53 27.99 -21.03
C TYR A 30 11.11 26.52 -21.01
N GLN A 31 10.81 26.00 -19.82
CA GLN A 31 10.40 24.62 -19.60
C GLN A 31 9.07 24.29 -20.29
N ARG A 32 8.08 25.20 -20.21
CA ARG A 32 6.81 25.06 -20.95
C ARG A 32 6.99 25.14 -22.47
N TYR A 33 7.92 25.94 -22.96
CA TYR A 33 8.23 25.99 -24.38
C TYR A 33 8.88 24.69 -24.86
N LYS A 34 9.84 24.16 -24.10
CA LYS A 34 10.51 22.88 -24.40
C LYS A 34 9.51 21.71 -24.50
N LEU A 35 8.55 21.64 -23.58
CA LEU A 35 7.47 20.63 -23.63
C LEU A 35 6.70 20.61 -24.95
N ARG A 36 6.49 21.77 -25.61
CA ARG A 36 5.75 21.82 -26.87
C ARG A 36 6.44 21.06 -28.01
N SER A 37 7.76 20.84 -27.88
CA SER A 37 8.55 20.08 -28.85
C SER A 37 8.73 18.60 -28.49
N GLU A 38 8.47 18.21 -27.24
CA GLU A 38 8.60 16.83 -26.77
C GLU A 38 7.32 16.05 -27.07
N LYS A 39 7.31 15.31 -28.18
CA LYS A 39 6.19 14.42 -28.53
C LYS A 39 6.40 13.04 -27.92
N LEU A 40 5.32 12.46 -27.41
CA LEU A 40 5.30 11.06 -27.00
C LEU A 40 5.57 10.14 -28.21
N PRO A 41 6.58 9.26 -28.16
CA PRO A 41 6.83 8.28 -29.22
C PRO A 41 5.60 7.39 -29.49
N GLU A 42 5.36 7.03 -30.76
CA GLU A 42 4.16 6.30 -31.19
C GLU A 42 3.94 5.00 -30.42
N GLN A 43 5.02 4.25 -30.13
CA GLN A 43 4.94 2.96 -29.43
C GLN A 43 4.31 3.04 -28.04
N TYR A 44 4.36 4.20 -27.38
CA TYR A 44 3.83 4.39 -26.02
C TYR A 44 2.39 4.90 -26.00
N LYS A 45 1.85 5.35 -27.15
CA LYS A 45 0.50 5.93 -27.20
C LYS A 45 -0.61 4.93 -26.89
N SER A 46 -0.39 3.65 -27.22
CA SER A 46 -1.35 2.57 -26.98
C SER A 46 -1.33 2.05 -25.54
N TYR A 47 -0.37 2.47 -24.72
CA TYR A 47 -0.27 1.98 -23.34
C TYR A 47 -1.47 2.50 -22.53
N THR A 48 -2.03 1.62 -21.72
CA THR A 48 -3.15 1.90 -20.82
C THR A 48 -2.68 1.76 -19.37
N THR A 49 -3.51 2.20 -18.41
CA THR A 49 -3.22 1.90 -17.00
C THR A 49 -3.37 0.40 -16.73
N LEU A 50 -2.73 -0.09 -15.67
CA LEU A 50 -2.80 -1.51 -15.31
C LEU A 50 -4.25 -1.97 -15.09
N ASP A 51 -5.09 -1.14 -14.44
CA ASP A 51 -6.52 -1.45 -14.23
C ASP A 51 -7.33 -1.62 -15.53
N SER A 52 -6.90 -0.95 -16.61
CA SER A 52 -7.61 -0.93 -17.89
C SER A 52 -6.93 -1.78 -18.97
N LEU A 53 -5.82 -2.44 -18.63
CA LEU A 53 -5.06 -3.25 -19.58
C LEU A 53 -5.88 -4.44 -20.06
N LYS A 54 -6.17 -4.43 -21.36
CA LYS A 54 -6.85 -5.54 -22.05
C LYS A 54 -5.81 -6.33 -22.83
N ASP A 55 -5.74 -7.62 -22.53
CA ASP A 55 -4.83 -8.54 -23.19
C ASP A 55 -5.57 -9.82 -23.62
N ASN A 56 -5.08 -10.52 -24.65
CA ASN A 56 -5.72 -11.74 -25.15
C ASN A 56 -5.38 -12.99 -24.33
N ASP A 57 -4.20 -13.02 -23.71
CA ASP A 57 -3.66 -14.20 -23.01
C ASP A 57 -3.74 -14.05 -21.50
N TYR A 58 -3.62 -12.82 -21.00
CA TYR A 58 -3.67 -12.49 -19.58
C TYR A 58 -4.90 -11.69 -19.21
N GLN A 59 -5.35 -11.87 -17.98
CA GLN A 59 -6.33 -11.01 -17.32
C GLN A 59 -5.76 -10.49 -16.01
N ILE A 60 -6.21 -9.29 -15.64
CA ILE A 60 -5.86 -8.64 -14.39
C ILE A 60 -7.10 -8.62 -13.52
N ILE A 61 -7.00 -9.23 -12.35
CA ILE A 61 -8.04 -9.16 -11.31
C ILE A 61 -7.54 -8.19 -10.24
N LYS A 62 -8.32 -7.14 -10.04
CA LYS A 62 -8.13 -6.20 -8.95
C LYS A 62 -8.87 -6.70 -7.71
N LEU A 63 -8.16 -6.82 -6.60
CA LEU A 63 -8.75 -7.15 -5.30
C LEU A 63 -8.41 -6.01 -4.33
N SER A 64 -9.42 -5.48 -3.63
CA SER A 64 -9.22 -4.47 -2.58
C SER A 64 -8.47 -5.10 -1.41
N ARG A 65 -7.40 -4.49 -0.90
CA ARG A 65 -6.66 -5.03 0.25
C ARG A 65 -7.32 -4.62 1.58
N GLY A 66 -7.65 -3.34 1.74
CA GLY A 66 -8.34 -2.77 2.91
C GLY A 66 -7.55 -2.75 4.23
N ILE A 67 -6.78 -3.79 4.56
CA ILE A 67 -5.83 -3.83 5.69
C ILE A 67 -4.51 -4.43 5.22
N HIS A 68 -3.40 -4.00 5.83
CA HIS A 68 -2.10 -4.65 5.69
C HIS A 68 -2.09 -6.04 6.34
N GLU A 69 -2.77 -7.01 5.75
CA GLU A 69 -2.65 -8.43 6.10
C GLU A 69 -1.54 -9.07 5.24
N PRO A 70 -0.77 -10.03 5.79
CA PRO A 70 0.19 -10.81 5.02
C PRO A 70 -0.54 -11.79 4.09
N VAL A 71 -0.03 -11.97 2.87
CA VAL A 71 -0.48 -13.08 2.01
C VAL A 71 0.15 -14.37 2.54
N ILE A 72 -0.63 -15.44 2.64
CA ILE A 72 -0.23 -16.68 3.32
C ILE A 72 0.08 -17.78 2.29
N GLN A 73 1.20 -18.49 2.44
CA GLN A 73 1.49 -19.73 1.73
C GLN A 73 0.82 -20.89 2.48
N GLU A 74 -0.34 -21.33 2.00
CA GLU A 74 -1.06 -22.47 2.61
C GLU A 74 -0.25 -23.77 2.43
N ASN A 75 0.20 -24.01 1.19
CA ASN A 75 1.04 -25.12 0.75
C ASN A 75 1.81 -24.75 -0.53
N ASP A 76 2.67 -25.62 -1.05
CA ASP A 76 3.51 -25.36 -2.24
C ASP A 76 2.75 -24.92 -3.50
N SER A 77 1.45 -25.20 -3.57
CA SER A 77 0.62 -24.91 -4.74
C SER A 77 -0.41 -23.81 -4.55
N THR A 78 -0.63 -23.36 -3.31
CA THR A 78 -1.72 -22.46 -2.95
C THR A 78 -1.27 -21.35 -2.02
N ILE A 79 -1.64 -20.12 -2.37
CA ILE A 79 -1.56 -18.96 -1.48
C ILE A 79 -2.96 -18.51 -1.06
N VAL A 80 -3.05 -17.71 0.01
CA VAL A 80 -4.26 -17.06 0.47
C VAL A 80 -4.08 -15.56 0.47
N ILE A 81 -4.89 -14.86 -0.31
CA ILE A 81 -5.00 -13.40 -0.28
C ILE A 81 -6.16 -13.01 0.63
N ILE A 82 -5.91 -12.06 1.52
CA ILE A 82 -6.87 -11.54 2.47
C ILE A 82 -7.24 -10.13 2.05
N THR A 83 -8.53 -9.85 2.04
CA THR A 83 -9.09 -8.57 1.63
C THR A 83 -10.07 -8.09 2.66
N LYS A 84 -10.02 -6.80 2.98
CA LYS A 84 -11.06 -6.11 3.73
C LYS A 84 -11.72 -5.06 2.86
N ARG A 85 -13.02 -4.90 3.04
CA ARG A 85 -13.76 -3.72 2.61
C ARG A 85 -14.39 -3.12 3.86
N ASP A 86 -13.89 -1.96 4.24
CA ASP A 86 -14.48 -1.17 5.31
C ASP A 86 -15.81 -0.57 4.86
N HIS A 87 -16.68 -0.34 5.84
CA HIS A 87 -17.91 0.43 5.70
C HIS A 87 -17.63 1.77 5.01
N ASP A 88 -18.39 2.06 3.95
CA ASP A 88 -18.41 3.38 3.33
C ASP A 88 -19.20 4.31 4.26
N SER A 89 -18.53 5.23 4.95
CA SER A 89 -19.12 6.09 6.00
C SER A 89 -20.29 6.93 5.52
N GLU A 90 -20.52 7.02 4.21
CA GLU A 90 -21.63 7.74 3.59
C GLU A 90 -22.90 6.89 3.40
N LYS A 91 -22.88 5.58 3.70
CA LYS A 91 -24.02 4.66 3.49
C LYS A 91 -24.37 3.89 4.76
N GLU A 92 -25.33 4.43 5.49
CA GLU A 92 -25.96 3.79 6.65
C GLU A 92 -26.38 2.33 6.31
N GLY A 93 -26.00 1.36 7.16
CA GLY A 93 -26.33 -0.06 7.01
C GLY A 93 -25.38 -0.94 6.17
N ALA A 94 -24.26 -0.42 5.65
CA ALA A 94 -23.30 -1.26 4.92
C ALA A 94 -22.39 -2.10 5.86
N ASN A 95 -22.20 -3.38 5.56
CA ASN A 95 -21.36 -4.29 6.36
C ASN A 95 -19.86 -4.13 6.06
N ASN A 96 -19.02 -4.21 7.09
CA ASN A 96 -17.61 -4.56 6.92
C ASN A 96 -17.52 -5.97 6.37
N THR A 97 -16.64 -6.18 5.40
CA THR A 97 -16.46 -7.49 4.76
C THR A 97 -15.00 -7.90 4.79
N TYR A 98 -14.71 -9.07 5.33
CA TYR A 98 -13.44 -9.76 5.13
C TYR A 98 -13.64 -10.88 4.12
N THR A 99 -12.68 -11.05 3.22
CA THR A 99 -12.69 -12.16 2.26
C THR A 99 -11.29 -12.75 2.12
N TRP A 100 -11.21 -14.06 2.28
CA TRP A 100 -10.02 -14.87 2.06
C TRP A 100 -10.18 -15.62 0.73
N TYR A 101 -9.17 -15.60 -0.13
CA TYR A 101 -9.17 -16.28 -1.42
C TYR A 101 -8.00 -17.27 -1.51
N LYS A 102 -8.30 -18.57 -1.66
CA LYS A 102 -7.28 -19.58 -1.99
C LYS A 102 -6.97 -19.52 -3.49
N ILE A 103 -5.71 -19.34 -3.84
CA ILE A 103 -5.24 -19.17 -5.23
C ILE A 103 -4.18 -20.20 -5.56
N ASN A 104 -4.46 -21.04 -6.56
CA ASN A 104 -3.53 -22.08 -7.01
C ASN A 104 -2.40 -21.53 -7.91
N LEU A 105 -1.42 -22.36 -8.29
CA LEU A 105 -0.30 -22.02 -9.21
C LEU A 105 -0.72 -21.47 -10.58
N LYS A 106 -1.96 -21.72 -11.02
CA LYS A 106 -2.52 -21.19 -12.28
C LYS A 106 -3.13 -19.80 -12.09
N GLY A 107 -3.13 -19.28 -10.86
CA GLY A 107 -3.76 -18.01 -10.49
C GLY A 107 -5.27 -18.12 -10.34
N GLN A 108 -5.83 -19.33 -10.32
CA GLN A 108 -7.27 -19.52 -10.18
C GLN A 108 -7.66 -19.43 -8.70
N ILE A 109 -8.74 -18.70 -8.42
CA ILE A 109 -9.37 -18.75 -7.11
C ILE A 109 -10.06 -20.11 -7.04
N THR A 110 -9.56 -20.98 -6.16
CA THR A 110 -10.09 -22.35 -5.99
C THR A 110 -11.09 -22.44 -4.87
N ASP A 111 -11.02 -21.53 -3.91
CA ASP A 111 -11.94 -21.43 -2.78
C ASP A 111 -11.95 -20.00 -2.23
N SER A 112 -13.02 -19.64 -1.54
CA SER A 112 -13.12 -18.35 -0.85
C SER A 112 -14.03 -18.42 0.37
N LEU A 113 -13.65 -17.72 1.43
CA LEU A 113 -14.47 -17.53 2.62
C LEU A 113 -14.72 -16.05 2.81
N GLN A 114 -15.96 -15.70 3.14
CA GLN A 114 -16.38 -14.32 3.37
C GLN A 114 -17.09 -14.21 4.71
N TYR A 115 -16.63 -13.27 5.54
CA TYR A 115 -17.33 -12.86 6.76
C TYR A 115 -17.81 -11.41 6.61
N GLN A 116 -19.05 -11.17 7.02
CA GLN A 116 -19.69 -9.86 6.99
C GLN A 116 -20.20 -9.53 8.38
N TYR A 117 -19.97 -8.30 8.83
CA TYR A 117 -20.49 -7.81 10.09
C TYR A 117 -20.76 -6.30 10.03
N ASN A 118 -21.69 -5.84 10.86
CA ASN A 118 -21.87 -4.43 11.17
C ASN A 118 -21.53 -4.22 12.66
N THR A 119 -21.31 -2.97 13.06
CA THR A 119 -20.96 -2.66 14.46
C THR A 119 -22.10 -2.96 15.45
N GLU A 120 -23.35 -3.04 14.97
CA GLU A 120 -24.53 -3.38 15.77
C GLU A 120 -24.58 -4.87 16.17
N ASN A 121 -24.05 -5.75 15.32
CA ASN A 121 -23.99 -7.20 15.56
C ASN A 121 -22.76 -7.62 16.38
N GLY A 122 -21.88 -6.68 16.74
CA GLY A 122 -20.67 -6.92 17.49
C GLY A 122 -19.43 -6.31 16.84
N ILE A 123 -18.44 -5.99 17.68
CA ILE A 123 -17.12 -5.60 17.20
C ILE A 123 -16.36 -6.88 16.85
N HIS A 124 -15.84 -6.95 15.62
CA HIS A 124 -15.01 -8.05 15.15
C HIS A 124 -13.65 -7.53 14.71
N ASN A 125 -12.61 -8.27 15.09
CA ASN A 125 -11.24 -8.00 14.68
C ASN A 125 -10.62 -9.30 14.17
N TYR A 126 -10.84 -9.55 12.89
CA TYR A 126 -10.30 -10.72 12.20
C TYR A 126 -8.83 -10.49 11.83
N GLN A 127 -7.98 -11.41 12.25
CA GLN A 127 -6.56 -11.48 11.92
C GLN A 127 -6.24 -12.86 11.35
N THR A 128 -5.18 -12.97 10.55
CA THR A 128 -4.71 -14.27 10.05
C THR A 128 -3.36 -14.64 10.64
N PHE A 129 -3.29 -15.78 11.32
CA PHE A 129 -2.06 -16.30 11.90
C PHE A 129 -1.82 -17.77 11.53
N ASN A 130 -0.75 -18.02 10.77
CA ASN A 130 -0.42 -19.31 10.16
C ASN A 130 -1.63 -19.93 9.45
N ASP A 131 -2.26 -20.93 10.08
CA ASP A 131 -3.36 -21.73 9.57
C ASP A 131 -4.72 -21.34 10.15
N TYR A 132 -4.80 -20.23 10.88
CA TYR A 132 -5.99 -19.81 11.61
C TYR A 132 -6.49 -18.45 11.14
N ILE A 133 -7.82 -18.34 11.05
CA ILE A 133 -8.52 -17.06 11.07
C ILE A 133 -8.95 -16.83 12.50
N VAL A 134 -8.56 -15.70 13.08
CA VAL A 134 -8.63 -15.42 14.52
C VAL A 134 -9.48 -14.17 14.70
N ASP A 135 -10.57 -14.26 15.46
CA ASP A 135 -11.37 -13.13 15.88
C ASP A 135 -11.06 -12.84 17.36
N VAL A 136 -10.19 -11.87 17.58
CA VAL A 136 -9.70 -11.55 18.93
C VAL A 136 -10.75 -10.87 19.79
N ASP A 137 -11.75 -10.23 19.18
CA ASP A 137 -12.82 -9.55 19.90
C ASP A 137 -13.90 -10.54 20.34
N GLN A 138 -14.28 -11.46 19.45
CA GLN A 138 -15.29 -12.48 19.75
C GLN A 138 -14.75 -13.73 20.45
N ASN A 139 -13.44 -13.80 20.71
CA ASN A 139 -12.79 -14.97 21.30
C ASN A 139 -12.98 -16.27 20.49
N THR A 140 -12.90 -16.20 19.16
CA THR A 140 -13.08 -17.39 18.31
C THR A 140 -12.02 -17.52 17.23
N TYR A 141 -11.75 -18.74 16.79
CA TYR A 141 -10.94 -19.01 15.61
C TYR A 141 -11.64 -19.99 14.66
N SER A 142 -11.18 -19.99 13.41
CA SER A 142 -11.61 -20.92 12.37
C SER A 142 -10.41 -21.63 11.76
N ASN A 143 -10.61 -22.89 11.36
CA ASN A 143 -9.61 -23.76 10.74
C ASN A 143 -9.68 -23.75 9.20
N TRP A 144 -10.47 -22.85 8.59
CA TRP A 144 -10.76 -22.87 7.16
C TRP A 144 -9.51 -22.87 6.27
N LEU A 145 -8.45 -22.17 6.69
CA LEU A 145 -7.18 -22.16 5.96
C LEU A 145 -6.53 -23.55 5.91
N LYS A 146 -6.70 -24.37 6.96
CA LYS A 146 -6.11 -25.71 7.09
C LYS A 146 -6.88 -26.79 6.34
N ASP A 147 -8.20 -26.84 6.52
CA ASP A 147 -9.03 -27.96 6.09
C ASP A 147 -10.40 -27.55 5.51
N GLY A 148 -10.66 -26.25 5.39
CA GLY A 148 -11.92 -25.73 4.88
C GLY A 148 -13.05 -25.73 5.91
N ASP A 149 -12.79 -26.08 7.17
CA ASP A 149 -13.79 -25.98 8.24
C ASP A 149 -14.08 -24.52 8.59
N THR A 150 -15.33 -24.12 8.40
CA THR A 150 -15.80 -22.75 8.64
C THR A 150 -16.33 -22.53 10.06
N THR A 151 -16.31 -23.55 10.91
CA THR A 151 -16.78 -23.49 12.31
C THR A 151 -15.94 -22.50 13.11
N HIS A 152 -16.62 -21.68 13.92
CA HIS A 152 -15.97 -20.78 14.87
C HIS A 152 -15.82 -21.50 16.21
N TYR A 153 -14.59 -21.86 16.54
CA TYR A 153 -14.23 -22.50 17.79
C TYR A 153 -13.90 -21.44 18.84
N PRO A 154 -14.46 -21.53 20.06
CA PRO A 154 -14.13 -20.59 21.11
C PRO A 154 -12.69 -20.79 21.60
N TYR A 155 -12.04 -19.71 21.99
CA TYR A 155 -10.82 -19.78 22.78
C TYR A 155 -11.13 -20.35 24.16
N LYS A 156 -10.19 -21.12 24.70
CA LYS A 156 -10.28 -21.59 26.07
C LYS A 156 -9.93 -20.44 27.03
N ASN A 157 -10.83 -20.06 27.91
CA ASN A 157 -10.43 -19.22 29.04
C ASN A 157 -9.57 -20.05 30.01
N ILE A 158 -8.42 -19.52 30.42
CA ILE A 158 -7.59 -20.13 31.46
C ILE A 158 -8.27 -20.02 32.83
N ASP A 159 -8.79 -18.85 33.18
CA ASP A 159 -9.57 -18.56 34.38
C ASP A 159 -10.35 -17.23 34.22
N ASP A 160 -11.68 -17.28 34.17
CA ASP A 160 -12.56 -16.10 33.99
C ASP A 160 -12.51 -15.12 35.18
N ALA A 161 -12.24 -15.61 36.39
CA ALA A 161 -12.32 -14.82 37.61
C ALA A 161 -10.98 -14.18 38.00
N LYS A 162 -9.88 -14.67 37.45
CA LYS A 162 -8.53 -14.27 37.83
C LYS A 162 -7.94 -13.22 36.90
N ILE A 163 -7.39 -12.17 37.51
CA ILE A 163 -6.42 -11.28 36.87
C ILE A 163 -5.03 -11.78 37.29
N PHE A 164 -4.23 -12.17 36.31
CA PHE A 164 -2.90 -12.70 36.54
C PHE A 164 -1.89 -11.57 36.73
N SER A 165 -0.98 -11.75 37.70
CA SER A 165 0.15 -10.84 37.87
C SER A 165 1.10 -10.88 36.68
N VAL A 166 2.01 -9.92 36.54
CA VAL A 166 3.03 -9.92 35.48
C VAL A 166 3.83 -11.23 35.49
N ALA A 167 4.33 -11.67 36.64
CA ALA A 167 5.14 -12.89 36.73
C ALA A 167 4.36 -14.16 36.34
N GLU A 168 3.08 -14.26 36.73
CA GLU A 168 2.24 -15.37 36.29
C GLU A 168 1.96 -15.31 34.79
N THR A 169 1.71 -14.12 34.27
CA THR A 169 1.48 -13.87 32.85
C THR A 169 2.69 -14.31 32.03
N GLU A 170 3.90 -13.89 32.41
CA GLU A 170 5.15 -14.31 31.75
C GLU A 170 5.31 -15.83 31.69
N ASN A 171 4.96 -16.52 32.77
CA ASN A 171 4.99 -17.98 32.84
C ASN A 171 3.95 -18.64 31.91
N ILE A 172 2.73 -18.11 31.86
CA ILE A 172 1.66 -18.62 30.99
C ILE A 172 2.10 -18.51 29.52
N ILE A 173 2.59 -17.34 29.13
CA ILE A 173 2.92 -17.02 27.74
C ILE A 173 4.30 -17.52 27.30
N ALA A 174 5.06 -18.15 28.19
CA ALA A 174 6.35 -18.72 27.87
C ALA A 174 6.21 -19.76 26.74
N ASN A 175 7.08 -19.68 25.73
CA ASN A 175 7.13 -20.56 24.56
C ASN A 175 5.84 -20.61 23.73
N ARG A 176 5.03 -19.54 23.75
CA ARG A 176 3.87 -19.41 22.87
C ARG A 176 4.25 -19.30 21.39
N ASP A 177 3.31 -19.67 20.53
CA ASP A 177 3.40 -19.45 19.08
C ASP A 177 2.82 -18.10 18.66
N TYR A 178 1.85 -17.56 19.40
CA TYR A 178 1.17 -16.29 19.08
C TYR A 178 0.81 -15.53 20.34
N MET A 179 0.76 -14.20 20.25
CA MET A 179 0.10 -13.37 21.25
C MET A 179 -0.45 -12.08 20.64
N TYR A 180 -1.64 -11.71 21.11
CA TYR A 180 -2.26 -10.43 20.89
C TYR A 180 -2.76 -9.89 22.23
N ASP A 181 -2.55 -8.60 22.48
CA ASP A 181 -3.02 -7.91 23.66
C ASP A 181 -4.02 -6.81 23.29
N ASP A 182 -5.05 -6.68 24.12
CA ASP A 182 -6.04 -5.61 24.04
C ASP A 182 -6.27 -4.99 25.41
N ILE A 183 -6.53 -3.68 25.45
CA ILE A 183 -6.75 -2.92 26.68
C ILE A 183 -8.25 -2.88 26.96
N ILE A 184 -8.65 -3.48 28.08
CA ILE A 184 -10.02 -3.43 28.57
C ILE A 184 -10.12 -2.35 29.64
N HIS A 185 -10.69 -1.21 29.27
CA HIS A 185 -10.97 -0.12 30.21
C HIS A 185 -12.18 -0.46 31.09
N SER A 186 -12.13 -0.04 32.36
CA SER A 186 -13.28 -0.08 33.27
C SER A 186 -13.71 1.33 33.63
N GLU A 187 -15.01 1.54 33.77
CA GLU A 187 -15.58 2.82 34.23
C GLU A 187 -15.47 3.03 35.76
N SER A 188 -14.92 2.04 36.49
CA SER A 188 -14.83 2.09 37.95
C SER A 188 -13.54 2.77 38.45
N PRO A 189 -13.62 3.82 39.31
CA PRO A 189 -12.44 4.47 39.89
C PRO A 189 -11.57 3.48 40.68
N GLY A 190 -10.28 3.39 40.36
CA GLY A 190 -9.31 2.49 41.01
C GLY A 190 -9.04 1.17 40.27
N ASN A 191 -9.75 0.90 39.17
CA ASN A 191 -9.52 -0.24 38.28
C ASN A 191 -9.34 0.26 36.84
N GLU A 192 -8.34 1.11 36.61
CA GLU A 192 -8.24 1.97 35.41
C GLU A 192 -8.30 1.21 34.08
N TYR A 193 -7.68 0.03 34.00
CA TYR A 193 -7.79 -0.92 32.89
C TYR A 193 -7.11 -2.25 33.24
N LYS A 194 -7.38 -3.29 32.45
CA LYS A 194 -6.66 -4.57 32.46
C LYS A 194 -6.32 -4.98 31.03
N TYR A 195 -5.34 -5.85 30.86
CA TYR A 195 -5.01 -6.40 29.55
C TYR A 195 -5.75 -7.72 29.33
N LYS A 196 -6.38 -7.88 28.17
CA LYS A 196 -6.85 -9.17 27.66
C LYS A 196 -5.77 -9.73 26.74
N LEU A 197 -5.22 -10.89 27.08
CA LEU A 197 -4.21 -11.56 26.26
C LEU A 197 -4.82 -12.75 25.55
N THR A 198 -4.70 -12.80 24.24
CA THR A 198 -5.05 -13.96 23.39
C THR A 198 -3.75 -14.66 22.99
N VAL A 199 -3.66 -15.97 23.20
CA VAL A 199 -2.41 -16.72 23.05
C VAL A 199 -2.66 -18.07 22.37
N LEU A 200 -1.81 -18.42 21.40
CA LEU A 200 -1.70 -19.78 20.89
C LEU A 200 -0.51 -20.46 21.56
N LYS A 201 -0.76 -21.56 22.26
CA LYS A 201 0.27 -22.39 22.89
C LYS A 201 -0.15 -23.85 22.86
N ASP A 202 0.79 -24.74 22.50
CA ASP A 202 0.53 -26.18 22.40
C ASP A 202 -0.67 -26.53 21.51
N ASN A 203 -0.86 -25.78 20.41
CA ASN A 203 -2.00 -25.86 19.49
C ASN A 203 -3.38 -25.55 20.13
N VAL A 204 -3.42 -24.90 21.28
CA VAL A 204 -4.66 -24.45 21.92
C VAL A 204 -4.70 -22.92 21.95
N TRP A 205 -5.78 -22.37 21.41
CA TRP A 205 -6.10 -20.96 21.56
C TRP A 205 -6.67 -20.70 22.95
N ASN A 206 -6.03 -19.81 23.69
CA ASN A 206 -6.44 -19.41 25.03
C ASN A 206 -6.61 -17.89 25.10
N TYR A 207 -7.42 -17.44 26.06
CA TYR A 207 -7.39 -16.05 26.51
C TYR A 207 -7.42 -15.97 28.03
N PHE A 208 -6.91 -14.87 28.58
CA PHE A 208 -6.92 -14.57 30.00
C PHE A 208 -6.67 -13.07 30.25
N TYR A 209 -6.79 -12.64 31.49
CA TYR A 209 -6.59 -11.24 31.88
C TYR A 209 -5.29 -11.04 32.65
N ALA A 210 -4.48 -10.07 32.24
CA ALA A 210 -3.30 -9.63 32.96
C ALA A 210 -3.53 -8.26 33.62
N GLU A 211 -2.81 -8.00 34.70
CA GLU A 211 -2.88 -6.73 35.41
C GLU A 211 -2.35 -5.54 34.57
N LYS A 212 -2.69 -4.32 34.99
CA LYS A 212 -2.39 -3.08 34.27
C LYS A 212 -0.89 -2.79 34.07
N ASP A 213 -0.02 -3.39 34.88
CA ASP A 213 1.43 -3.19 34.81
C ASP A 213 2.09 -4.18 33.82
N TRP A 214 1.27 -4.96 33.09
CA TRP A 214 1.72 -5.78 31.98
C TRP A 214 2.47 -4.95 30.93
N HIS A 215 3.68 -5.38 30.61
CA HIS A 215 4.60 -4.68 29.72
C HIS A 215 5.31 -5.61 28.74
N GLY A 216 4.95 -6.89 28.72
CA GLY A 216 5.47 -7.84 27.75
C GLY A 216 4.80 -7.65 26.40
N TYR A 217 4.95 -6.47 25.81
CA TYR A 217 4.47 -6.20 24.46
C TYR A 217 4.93 -7.34 23.54
N PRO A 218 4.02 -8.01 22.83
CA PRO A 218 4.41 -9.03 21.89
C PRO A 218 5.39 -8.38 20.90
N LYS A 219 6.60 -8.95 20.77
CA LYS A 219 7.30 -8.77 19.49
C LYS A 219 6.32 -9.29 18.44
N ASN A 220 6.00 -8.47 17.43
CA ASN A 220 5.16 -8.88 16.29
C ASN A 220 5.55 -10.29 15.91
N THR A 221 4.70 -11.26 16.21
CA THR A 221 5.06 -12.66 16.00
C THR A 221 4.86 -12.90 14.51
N PRO A 222 5.95 -13.05 13.74
CA PRO A 222 5.80 -13.12 12.30
C PRO A 222 4.98 -14.35 11.95
N ASN A 223 4.05 -14.19 11.01
CA ASN A 223 3.33 -15.31 10.45
C ASN A 223 4.34 -16.16 9.66
N LYS A 224 4.62 -17.38 10.13
CA LYS A 224 5.65 -18.26 9.54
C LYS A 224 5.30 -18.68 8.12
N LYS A 225 4.03 -18.56 7.73
CA LYS A 225 3.51 -18.83 6.40
C LYS A 225 3.36 -17.57 5.55
N ALA A 226 3.71 -16.38 6.02
CA ALA A 226 3.69 -15.19 5.18
C ALA A 226 4.64 -15.37 3.99
N ILE A 227 4.19 -15.00 2.79
CA ILE A 227 5.08 -15.00 1.63
C ILE A 227 6.03 -13.81 1.67
N ASP A 228 7.26 -14.04 1.25
CA ASP A 228 8.22 -12.97 1.00
C ASP A 228 7.96 -12.36 -0.39
N PHE A 229 7.76 -11.06 -0.42
CA PHE A 229 7.68 -10.32 -1.66
C PHE A 229 9.06 -9.87 -2.12
N SER A 230 9.27 -9.91 -3.42
CA SER A 230 10.42 -9.24 -4.01
C SER A 230 10.14 -7.74 -4.15
N ASN A 231 11.18 -6.93 -3.93
CA ASN A 231 11.16 -5.49 -4.13
C ASN A 231 11.35 -5.10 -5.60
N ALA A 232 10.90 -5.94 -6.55
CA ALA A 232 11.14 -5.72 -7.98
C ALA A 232 10.55 -4.39 -8.48
N GLY A 233 9.48 -3.86 -7.85
CA GLY A 233 8.96 -2.53 -8.15
C GLY A 233 9.86 -1.36 -7.76
N TYR A 234 10.89 -1.59 -6.94
CA TYR A 234 11.95 -0.60 -6.63
C TYR A 234 13.14 -0.70 -7.59
N GLU A 235 13.16 -1.72 -8.44
CA GLU A 235 14.23 -1.97 -9.41
C GLU A 235 13.81 -1.64 -10.84
N VAL A 236 12.79 -0.80 -11.03
CA VAL A 236 12.19 -0.51 -12.33
C VAL A 236 13.16 0.11 -13.34
N ASP A 237 14.23 0.74 -12.88
CA ASP A 237 15.27 1.29 -13.77
C ASP A 237 16.35 0.27 -14.16
N LYS A 238 16.28 -0.97 -13.66
CA LYS A 238 17.19 -2.06 -14.05
C LYS A 238 16.65 -2.79 -15.27
N SER A 239 17.48 -2.97 -16.30
CA SER A 239 17.12 -3.65 -17.55
C SER A 239 16.77 -5.13 -17.41
N THR A 240 17.08 -5.75 -16.27
CA THR A 240 16.79 -7.16 -15.99
C THR A 240 15.61 -7.35 -15.02
N GLY A 241 14.95 -6.27 -14.60
CA GLY A 241 13.84 -6.30 -13.67
C GLY A 241 12.60 -7.01 -14.22
N LEU A 242 11.78 -7.58 -13.33
CA LEU A 242 10.46 -8.13 -13.69
C LEU A 242 9.50 -7.05 -14.19
N ILE A 243 9.61 -5.86 -13.60
CA ILE A 243 8.94 -4.63 -14.03
C ILE A 243 10.06 -3.68 -14.42
N GLN A 244 9.97 -3.09 -15.60
CA GLN A 244 10.96 -2.16 -16.14
C GLN A 244 10.26 -0.88 -16.60
N ARG A 245 10.83 0.28 -16.28
CA ARG A 245 10.44 1.58 -16.82
C ARG A 245 11.11 1.75 -18.19
N ASP A 246 10.30 1.85 -19.24
CA ASP A 246 10.76 1.96 -20.62
C ASP A 246 10.92 3.42 -21.06
N HIS A 247 10.07 4.30 -20.53
CA HIS A 247 10.06 5.73 -20.87
C HIS A 247 9.38 6.56 -19.78
N THR A 248 9.78 7.83 -19.68
CA THR A 248 9.07 8.83 -18.88
C THR A 248 8.83 10.06 -19.74
N GLN A 249 7.56 10.46 -19.83
CA GLN A 249 7.13 11.64 -20.55
C GLN A 249 6.85 12.77 -19.57
N LYS A 250 7.51 13.91 -19.73
CA LYS A 250 7.15 15.15 -19.02
C LYS A 250 5.93 15.77 -19.68
N GLU A 251 5.00 16.29 -18.88
CA GLU A 251 3.74 16.84 -19.39
C GLU A 251 3.44 18.24 -18.85
N VAL A 252 3.62 18.46 -17.54
CA VAL A 252 3.29 19.75 -16.91
C VAL A 252 4.40 20.19 -15.98
N TRP A 253 4.86 21.43 -16.14
CA TRP A 253 5.76 22.09 -15.19
C TRP A 253 4.96 22.63 -14.00
N ASN A 254 5.31 22.16 -12.80
CA ASN A 254 4.62 22.51 -11.56
C ASN A 254 5.46 23.34 -10.59
N ALA A 255 6.78 23.42 -10.80
CA ALA A 255 7.64 24.20 -9.94
C ALA A 255 7.33 25.70 -10.06
N ARG A 256 7.22 26.36 -8.90
CA ARG A 256 7.01 27.81 -8.84
C ARG A 256 8.27 28.49 -8.35
N THR A 257 8.61 29.59 -8.98
CA THR A 257 9.70 30.49 -8.61
C THR A 257 9.08 31.84 -8.23
N PHE A 258 9.63 32.49 -7.21
CA PHE A 258 9.12 33.79 -6.76
C PHE A 258 10.24 34.69 -6.25
N TRP A 259 10.05 36.01 -6.37
CA TRP A 259 10.90 36.98 -5.69
C TRP A 259 10.53 37.07 -4.21
N SER A 260 11.49 36.81 -3.34
CA SER A 260 11.40 37.25 -1.95
C SER A 260 11.80 38.71 -1.87
N LEU A 261 10.79 39.60 -1.91
CA LEU A 261 11.00 41.05 -1.79
C LEU A 261 11.56 41.46 -0.41
N LYS A 262 11.40 40.63 0.62
CA LYS A 262 11.98 40.87 1.95
C LYS A 262 13.51 40.84 1.93
N ASN A 263 14.10 39.96 1.12
CA ASN A 263 15.55 39.70 1.12
C ASN A 263 16.19 39.90 -0.26
N LEU A 264 15.46 40.43 -1.26
CA LEU A 264 15.90 40.52 -2.66
C LEU A 264 16.51 39.21 -3.17
N SER A 265 15.91 38.09 -2.77
CA SER A 265 16.43 36.75 -3.05
C SER A 265 15.42 35.92 -3.82
N TRP A 266 15.94 34.90 -4.50
CA TRP A 266 15.16 33.96 -5.27
C TRP A 266 14.63 32.87 -4.35
N GLY A 267 13.30 32.73 -4.29
CA GLY A 267 12.64 31.64 -3.59
C GLY A 267 12.10 30.61 -4.59
N THR A 268 12.22 29.34 -4.25
CA THR A 268 11.46 28.27 -4.91
C THR A 268 10.28 27.91 -4.02
N GLY A 269 9.06 27.96 -4.57
CA GLY A 269 7.80 27.72 -3.87
C GLY A 269 7.46 26.26 -3.71
N ASN A 270 8.44 25.38 -3.91
CA ASN A 270 8.27 23.96 -3.75
C ASN A 270 8.54 23.68 -2.27
N GLY A 271 7.56 23.12 -1.57
CA GLY A 271 7.81 22.50 -0.27
C GLY A 271 8.90 21.43 -0.36
N SER A 272 9.07 20.66 0.71
CA SER A 272 10.10 19.61 0.86
C SER A 272 10.23 18.60 -0.30
N GLY A 273 9.29 18.52 -1.24
CA GLY A 273 9.26 17.54 -2.33
C GLY A 273 9.93 17.92 -3.67
N ARG A 274 10.43 19.14 -3.90
CA ARG A 274 11.19 19.55 -5.13
C ARG A 274 10.59 19.16 -6.51
N ASN A 275 9.31 18.78 -6.60
CA ASN A 275 8.67 18.34 -7.85
C ASN A 275 8.73 19.43 -8.93
N GLY A 276 9.56 19.21 -9.96
CA GLY A 276 9.67 20.09 -11.13
C GLY A 276 8.50 19.88 -12.10
N TRP A 277 8.16 18.61 -12.33
CA TRP A 277 7.18 18.19 -13.32
C TRP A 277 6.22 17.13 -12.80
N THR A 278 5.03 17.09 -13.40
CA THR A 278 4.22 15.87 -13.51
C THR A 278 4.28 15.34 -14.93
N GLY A 279 4.14 14.03 -15.05
CA GLY A 279 4.23 13.32 -16.32
C GLY A 279 3.67 11.91 -16.21
N THR A 280 4.07 11.07 -17.16
CA THR A 280 3.65 9.67 -17.26
C THR A 280 4.87 8.77 -17.42
N SER A 281 4.99 7.75 -16.58
CA SER A 281 5.94 6.65 -16.74
C SER A 281 5.29 5.48 -17.49
N TYR A 282 6.05 4.86 -18.38
CA TYR A 282 5.64 3.72 -19.22
C TYR A 282 6.49 2.53 -18.85
N PHE A 283 5.84 1.37 -18.71
CA PHE A 283 6.47 0.18 -18.15
C PHE A 283 6.17 -1.08 -18.94
N SER A 284 7.09 -2.02 -18.81
CA SER A 284 7.00 -3.40 -19.26
C SER A 284 6.98 -4.33 -18.06
N ILE A 285 6.10 -5.34 -18.07
CA ILE A 285 6.05 -6.43 -17.10
C ILE A 285 6.34 -7.74 -17.83
N LYS A 286 7.37 -8.46 -17.41
CA LYS A 286 7.71 -9.77 -17.97
C LYS A 286 6.82 -10.86 -17.36
N MET A 287 5.83 -11.31 -18.12
CA MET A 287 5.04 -12.50 -17.79
C MET A 287 5.61 -13.75 -18.48
N PRO A 288 5.28 -14.98 -18.03
CA PRO A 288 5.84 -16.21 -18.59
C PRO A 288 5.69 -16.37 -20.11
N LYS A 289 4.57 -15.95 -20.71
CA LYS A 289 4.30 -16.12 -22.15
C LYS A 289 4.68 -14.90 -23.00
N LYS A 290 4.66 -13.70 -22.43
CA LYS A 290 4.96 -12.44 -23.13
C LYS A 290 5.15 -11.27 -22.17
N THR A 291 5.59 -10.15 -22.70
CA THR A 291 5.63 -8.87 -21.97
C THR A 291 4.29 -8.17 -22.06
N LEU A 292 3.83 -7.64 -20.94
CA LEU A 292 2.69 -6.74 -20.85
C LEU A 292 3.18 -5.30 -20.71
N HIS A 293 2.41 -4.35 -21.19
CA HIS A 293 2.79 -2.95 -21.23
C HIS A 293 1.73 -2.08 -20.55
N TYR A 294 2.13 -1.18 -19.67
CA TYR A 294 1.21 -0.29 -18.97
C TYR A 294 1.85 1.07 -18.68
N LYS A 295 1.03 2.08 -18.36
CA LYS A 295 1.49 3.41 -17.98
C LYS A 295 0.86 3.89 -16.69
N GLN A 296 1.53 4.81 -16.00
CA GLN A 296 1.07 5.42 -14.76
C GLN A 296 1.59 6.85 -14.66
N ASP A 297 0.89 7.68 -13.88
CA ASP A 297 1.34 9.04 -13.59
C ASP A 297 2.69 9.01 -12.87
N ALA A 298 3.50 10.06 -13.02
CA ALA A 298 4.81 10.17 -12.42
C ALA A 298 5.12 11.61 -12.00
N PHE A 299 5.91 11.74 -10.92
CA PHE A 299 6.50 13.01 -10.51
C PHE A 299 7.98 13.01 -10.89
N ILE A 300 8.47 14.13 -11.43
CA ILE A 300 9.85 14.23 -11.88
C ILE A 300 10.48 15.45 -11.20
N GLU A 301 11.49 15.20 -10.39
CA GLU A 301 12.20 16.23 -9.64
C GLU A 301 13.06 17.08 -10.58
N HIS A 302 13.26 18.35 -10.21
CA HIS A 302 14.15 19.27 -10.90
C HIS A 302 15.19 19.84 -9.92
N PRO A 303 16.48 19.93 -10.30
CA PRO A 303 17.03 19.74 -11.65
C PRO A 303 17.41 18.29 -12.00
N ASP A 304 17.42 17.39 -11.03
CA ASP A 304 18.08 16.09 -11.14
C ASP A 304 17.34 15.07 -12.03
N ASN A 305 16.09 15.37 -12.44
CA ASN A 305 15.22 14.49 -13.22
C ASN A 305 14.96 13.13 -12.57
N TYR A 306 15.13 13.04 -11.25
CA TYR A 306 14.75 11.85 -10.50
C TYR A 306 13.24 11.61 -10.65
N VAL A 307 12.88 10.39 -11.05
CA VAL A 307 11.48 10.01 -11.28
C VAL A 307 10.97 9.30 -10.04
N ARG A 308 9.93 9.88 -9.45
CA ARG A 308 9.15 9.27 -8.38
C ARG A 308 7.81 8.86 -8.95
N ASP A 309 7.63 7.55 -9.07
CA ASP A 309 6.32 7.00 -9.35
C ASP A 309 5.47 7.05 -8.06
N PRO A 310 4.16 7.33 -8.16
CA PRO A 310 3.26 7.46 -7.02
C PRO A 310 2.96 6.13 -6.33
N PHE A 311 3.60 5.02 -6.73
CA PHE A 311 3.56 3.76 -6.02
C PHE A 311 4.67 2.85 -6.56
N SER A 312 5.16 1.97 -5.69
CA SER A 312 6.06 0.86 -6.05
C SER A 312 5.36 -0.45 -5.74
N PHE A 313 5.45 -1.42 -6.64
CA PHE A 313 4.84 -2.72 -6.42
C PHE A 313 5.77 -3.65 -5.65
N PHE A 314 5.25 -4.28 -4.60
CA PHE A 314 5.82 -5.53 -4.11
C PHE A 314 5.34 -6.67 -5.00
N VAL A 315 6.26 -7.50 -5.46
CA VAL A 315 5.98 -8.51 -6.48
C VAL A 315 6.18 -9.90 -5.90
N TYR A 316 5.13 -10.71 -5.97
CA TYR A 316 5.22 -12.14 -5.76
C TYR A 316 4.97 -12.89 -7.07
N GLN A 317 5.92 -13.76 -7.40
CA GLN A 317 5.79 -14.72 -8.48
C GLN A 317 6.02 -16.12 -7.90
N PRO A 318 4.98 -16.97 -7.83
CA PRO A 318 5.14 -18.34 -7.31
C PRO A 318 6.14 -19.14 -8.13
N LYS A 319 6.93 -19.98 -7.45
CA LYS A 319 7.80 -20.95 -8.10
C LYS A 319 6.94 -21.92 -8.92
N ASN A 320 7.22 -22.03 -10.22
CA ASN A 320 6.44 -22.84 -11.18
C ASN A 320 4.98 -22.40 -11.39
N GLY A 321 4.59 -21.21 -10.95
CA GLY A 321 3.25 -20.68 -11.24
C GLY A 321 3.23 -19.76 -12.46
N ASN A 322 2.03 -19.59 -13.01
CA ASN A 322 1.81 -18.85 -14.27
C ASN A 322 1.23 -17.45 -14.05
N TYR A 323 1.08 -17.03 -12.79
CA TYR A 323 0.55 -15.72 -12.41
C TYR A 323 1.61 -14.86 -11.72
N MET A 324 1.30 -13.59 -11.58
CA MET A 324 2.04 -12.62 -10.77
C MET A 324 1.05 -11.88 -9.87
N LEU A 325 1.41 -11.69 -8.61
CA LEU A 325 0.68 -10.86 -7.67
C LEU A 325 1.48 -9.59 -7.41
N LEU A 326 0.87 -8.44 -7.69
CA LEU A 326 1.43 -7.13 -7.35
C LEU A 326 0.66 -6.57 -6.16
N ILE A 327 1.38 -6.03 -5.18
CA ILE A 327 0.81 -5.26 -4.08
C ILE A 327 1.14 -3.79 -4.29
N ASP A 328 0.09 -2.99 -4.38
CA ASP A 328 0.15 -1.53 -4.30
C ASP A 328 -0.20 -1.14 -2.86
N GLU A 329 0.82 -0.84 -2.05
CA GLU A 329 0.60 -0.48 -0.65
C GLU A 329 -0.04 0.89 -0.50
N GLU A 330 0.34 1.85 -1.35
CA GLU A 330 -0.15 3.22 -1.28
C GLU A 330 -1.66 3.28 -1.55
N ARG A 331 -2.16 2.46 -2.49
CA ARG A 331 -3.59 2.39 -2.82
C ARG A 331 -4.32 1.26 -2.11
N GLN A 332 -3.61 0.43 -1.34
CA GLN A 332 -4.16 -0.78 -0.71
C GLN A 332 -4.88 -1.69 -1.73
N LEU A 333 -4.18 -2.04 -2.80
CA LEU A 333 -4.71 -2.90 -3.87
C LEU A 333 -3.81 -4.10 -4.13
N TYR A 334 -4.44 -5.20 -4.49
CA TYR A 334 -3.78 -6.33 -5.13
C TYR A 334 -4.14 -6.38 -6.61
N TYR A 335 -3.15 -6.64 -7.45
CA TYR A 335 -3.33 -6.98 -8.85
C TYR A 335 -2.85 -8.42 -9.10
N LEU A 336 -3.81 -9.32 -9.31
CA LEU A 336 -3.53 -10.69 -9.72
C LEU A 336 -3.53 -10.76 -11.26
N ILE A 337 -2.34 -10.84 -11.85
CA ILE A 337 -2.13 -10.98 -13.29
C ILE A 337 -2.01 -12.47 -13.62
N ARG A 338 -2.98 -13.05 -14.32
CA ARG A 338 -3.03 -14.51 -14.57
C ARG A 338 -3.43 -14.85 -16.01
N PRO A 339 -3.13 -16.06 -16.52
CA PRO A 339 -3.60 -16.50 -17.83
C PRO A 339 -5.14 -16.60 -17.88
N LYS A 340 -5.74 -16.27 -19.02
CA LYS A 340 -7.19 -16.44 -19.27
C LYS A 340 -7.58 -17.89 -19.53
N LYS A 341 -6.73 -18.62 -20.25
CA LYS A 341 -6.93 -20.02 -20.64
C LYS A 341 -5.85 -20.87 -19.99
N LEU A 342 -6.27 -22.01 -19.45
CA LEU A 342 -5.42 -22.98 -18.78
C LEU A 342 -4.46 -23.69 -19.72
#